data_AF-A0A836ETX5-F1
#
_entry.id   AF-A0A836ETX5-F1
#
_cell.length_a   1.000
_cell.length_b   1.000
_cell.length_c   1.000
_cell.angle_alpha   90.00
_cell.angle_beta   90.00
_cell.angle_gamma   90.00
#
_symmetry.space_group_name_H-M   'P 1'
#
loop_
_entity.id
_entity.type
_entity.pdbx_description
1 polymer ?
#
loop_
_entity_poly.entity_id
_entity_poly.type
_entity_poly.pdbx_seq_one_letter_code
_entity_poly.pdbx_strand_id
1 'polypeptide(L)'
;MTSAMMFDRVSRSILYMCKRNKRISSHQRYTVRHSSTQVNGKTLERLIDRSILRVNGNEASFFLQGLITNDMKHLDEGAPSIYTLFLNIRGRVMCDAIVYKSEESNLYYIECDSQIVDSLQRHLKMYRVRRKIDIEHVGDKINVWSMFNSTKYLDNGAAVNETEEFKLEGMIFPCGTFNSKTSKFVDNVMIYEDPRLPDLGLRILAESQISRNEIIKHLDADIAPSESLGDYKAFRYKLGIGEGMHDLPPGKALPLEINCDYLHGVSFHKGCYIGQELTARTYHTGVVRKRLMPLLFDNVIDKPFAYDEKILNESGNAVGKFRGCVAKYGLGLMRINESLSARQLNVSGINVRVVKPAWWPQELQKEMVFAKDTKKEDLADTSTGEPGINEQMQQDTSTSQQTAINVGGTFTCSFCLLKERYDYKGTRPPFARQFVYSEECYIMKDPFSLPNKGEVLVLGADCSVCEHAVCLGCSIFYTRRFCSKCAFSNMQHLPLQLHGKIRNLTKKADS
;
A
#
# COMPACT_ATOMS: atom_id res chain seq x y z
N MET A 1 -69.88 -36.50 -6.47
CA MET A 1 -68.77 -36.40 -7.45
C MET A 1 -67.98 -35.15 -7.08
N THR A 2 -67.07 -35.27 -6.10
CA THR A 2 -65.61 -35.58 -6.25
C THR A 2 -64.80 -34.38 -6.75
N SER A 3 -63.76 -33.89 -6.05
CA SER A 3 -63.31 -34.12 -4.66
C SER A 3 -62.26 -33.07 -4.27
N ALA A 4 -62.33 -32.49 -3.06
CA ALA A 4 -61.20 -31.88 -2.34
C ALA A 4 -61.63 -31.42 -0.92
N MET A 5 -61.39 -32.23 0.10
CA MET A 5 -61.44 -31.86 1.53
C MET A 5 -60.10 -31.16 1.93
N MET A 6 -60.08 -30.09 2.75
CA MET A 6 -59.92 -30.09 4.23
C MET A 6 -58.86 -31.09 4.77
N PHE A 7 -58.00 -30.81 5.76
CA PHE A 7 -57.94 -29.87 6.92
C PHE A 7 -56.45 -29.44 7.14
N ASP A 8 -55.98 -28.52 8.00
CA ASP A 8 -56.51 -27.47 8.89
C ASP A 8 -55.39 -26.35 8.98
N ARG A 9 -55.47 -25.15 9.59
CA ARG A 9 -55.68 -24.72 11.02
C ARG A 9 -54.58 -25.28 11.96
N VAL A 10 -53.97 -24.57 12.92
CA VAL A 10 -54.22 -23.29 13.63
C VAL A 10 -52.83 -22.72 14.00
N SER A 11 -52.50 -21.42 14.00
CA SER A 11 -52.75 -20.50 15.13
C SER A 11 -52.18 -19.10 14.84
N ARG A 12 -53.02 -18.05 14.84
CA ARG A 12 -53.20 -17.03 15.92
C ARG A 12 -52.03 -16.01 16.00
N SER A 13 -52.24 -14.69 16.07
CA SER A 13 -53.47 -13.85 16.15
C SER A 13 -53.09 -12.39 15.75
N ILE A 14 -53.87 -11.59 15.01
CA ILE A 14 -55.18 -10.96 15.36
C ILE A 14 -54.99 -9.99 16.56
N LEU A 15 -55.36 -8.69 16.56
CA LEU A 15 -55.92 -7.77 15.55
C LEU A 15 -55.81 -6.30 16.07
N TYR A 16 -55.77 -5.31 15.18
CA TYR A 16 -56.51 -4.02 15.16
C TYR A 16 -56.65 -3.03 16.37
N MET A 17 -56.64 -1.73 15.99
CA MET A 17 -57.44 -0.58 16.52
C MET A 17 -57.03 0.24 17.78
N CYS A 18 -56.34 1.36 17.49
CA CYS A 18 -56.68 2.77 17.84
C CYS A 18 -56.86 3.31 19.29
N LYS A 19 -55.89 4.19 19.64
CA LYS A 19 -56.05 5.60 20.11
C LYS A 19 -56.61 5.95 21.51
N ARG A 20 -55.67 6.30 22.42
CA ARG A 20 -55.50 7.58 23.19
C ARG A 20 -54.22 7.41 24.05
N ASN A 21 -53.39 8.41 24.39
CA ASN A 21 -53.49 9.87 24.32
C ASN A 21 -52.10 10.55 24.19
N LYS A 22 -52.07 11.76 23.60
CA LYS A 22 -51.02 12.81 23.56
C LYS A 22 -49.66 12.61 24.29
N ARG A 23 -48.52 12.81 23.59
CA ARG A 23 -47.68 14.06 23.64
C ARG A 23 -46.44 14.06 22.71
N ILE A 24 -46.17 15.27 22.16
CA ILE A 24 -44.88 15.87 21.73
C ILE A 24 -44.28 15.59 20.32
N SER A 25 -44.05 16.71 19.62
CA SER A 25 -43.19 17.04 18.46
C SER A 25 -43.13 16.16 17.21
N SER A 26 -43.81 16.67 16.18
CA SER A 26 -43.31 16.84 14.81
C SER A 26 -41.82 16.56 14.52
N HIS A 27 -41.55 15.78 13.47
CA HIS A 27 -40.58 16.10 12.43
C HIS A 27 -41.12 15.61 11.08
N GLN A 28 -41.11 16.47 10.06
CA GLN A 28 -41.62 16.15 8.72
C GLN A 28 -40.72 15.12 8.03
N ARG A 29 -41.32 14.12 7.38
CA ARG A 29 -40.64 13.31 6.37
C ARG A 29 -40.43 14.17 5.13
N TYR A 30 -39.24 14.75 4.99
CA TYR A 30 -38.81 15.28 3.70
C TYR A 30 -38.50 14.11 2.76
N THR A 31 -39.42 13.81 1.86
CA THR A 31 -39.14 13.01 0.67
C THR A 31 -38.24 13.82 -0.26
N VAL A 32 -36.92 13.73 -0.08
CA VAL A 32 -35.97 14.33 -1.03
C VAL A 32 -35.99 13.48 -2.30
N ARG A 33 -36.75 13.94 -3.30
CA ARG A 33 -36.55 13.53 -4.68
C ARG A 33 -35.20 14.09 -5.12
N HIS A 34 -34.14 13.29 -5.05
CA HIS A 34 -32.89 13.62 -5.73
C HIS A 34 -33.14 13.56 -7.24
N SER A 35 -33.35 14.74 -7.84
CA SER A 35 -33.22 14.92 -9.28
C SER A 35 -31.75 14.75 -9.65
N SER A 36 -31.33 13.52 -9.90
CA SER A 36 -29.98 13.20 -10.35
C SER A 36 -29.78 13.65 -11.80
N THR A 37 -29.35 14.91 -11.96
CA THR A 37 -28.87 15.46 -13.24
C THR A 37 -27.41 15.89 -13.12
N GLN A 38 -26.56 14.95 -12.68
CA GLN A 38 -25.11 15.02 -12.82
C GLN A 38 -24.61 13.68 -13.39
N VAL A 39 -24.19 13.69 -14.65
CA VAL A 39 -23.73 12.49 -15.36
C VAL A 39 -22.24 12.29 -15.08
N ASN A 40 -21.93 11.47 -14.07
CA ASN A 40 -20.56 11.02 -13.78
C ASN A 40 -20.09 9.99 -14.84
N GLY A 41 -19.72 10.48 -16.02
CA GLY A 41 -19.38 9.62 -17.16
C GLY A 41 -18.08 8.83 -16.94
N LYS A 42 -18.20 7.51 -16.76
CA LYS A 42 -17.06 6.59 -16.84
C LYS A 42 -16.60 6.45 -18.30
N THR A 43 -15.32 6.23 -18.50
CA THR A 43 -14.71 5.99 -19.82
C THR A 43 -14.22 4.54 -19.88
N LEU A 44 -14.57 3.82 -20.96
CA LEU A 44 -14.04 2.51 -21.29
C LEU A 44 -13.14 2.62 -22.52
N GLU A 45 -11.88 2.24 -22.39
CA GLU A 45 -10.80 2.41 -23.37
C GLU A 45 -10.01 1.11 -23.56
N ARG A 46 -9.62 0.78 -24.80
CA ARG A 46 -8.78 -0.39 -25.11
C ARG A 46 -7.31 0.00 -25.04
N LEU A 47 -6.54 -0.72 -24.23
CA LEU A 47 -5.11 -0.46 -24.02
C LEU A 47 -4.29 -1.19 -25.09
N ILE A 48 -4.14 -0.58 -26.26
CA ILE A 48 -3.47 -1.17 -27.44
C ILE A 48 -1.97 -1.44 -27.24
N ASP A 49 -1.37 -0.73 -26.30
CA ASP A 49 0.02 -0.83 -25.85
C ASP A 49 0.23 -1.90 -24.77
N ARG A 50 -0.83 -2.64 -24.39
CA ARG A 50 -0.79 -3.76 -23.44
C ARG A 50 -1.12 -5.08 -24.12
N SER A 51 -0.49 -6.17 -23.66
CA SER A 51 -0.64 -7.51 -24.22
C SER A 51 -0.55 -8.57 -23.12
N ILE A 52 -1.15 -9.75 -23.38
CA ILE A 52 -1.29 -10.84 -22.42
C ILE A 52 -0.39 -12.03 -22.76
N LEU A 53 0.37 -12.52 -21.77
CA LEU A 53 0.92 -13.87 -21.75
C LEU A 53 0.03 -14.79 -20.91
N ARG A 54 -0.26 -15.98 -21.43
CA ARG A 54 -0.95 -17.05 -20.70
C ARG A 54 0.09 -18.02 -20.12
N VAL A 55 0.05 -18.25 -18.82
CA VAL A 55 0.93 -19.19 -18.10
C VAL A 55 0.07 -20.25 -17.42
N ASN A 56 0.20 -21.50 -17.84
CA ASN A 56 -0.61 -22.61 -17.35
C ASN A 56 0.26 -23.77 -16.83
N GLY A 57 -0.11 -24.37 -15.70
CA GLY A 57 0.42 -25.65 -15.26
C GLY A 57 0.71 -25.70 -13.77
N ASN A 58 0.70 -26.90 -13.18
CA ASN A 58 0.69 -27.11 -11.72
C ASN A 58 1.87 -26.48 -10.95
N GLU A 59 2.96 -26.12 -11.62
CA GLU A 59 4.12 -25.44 -11.02
C GLU A 59 4.11 -23.92 -11.24
N ALA A 60 3.10 -23.34 -11.90
CA ALA A 60 3.10 -21.95 -12.35
C ALA A 60 3.25 -20.93 -11.20
N SER A 61 2.54 -21.11 -10.07
CA SER A 61 2.70 -20.23 -8.89
C SER A 61 4.15 -20.24 -8.39
N PHE A 62 4.71 -21.43 -8.11
CA PHE A 62 6.07 -21.57 -7.62
C PHE A 62 7.15 -21.11 -8.62
N PHE A 63 6.87 -21.25 -9.92
CA PHE A 63 7.73 -20.74 -10.99
C PHE A 63 7.75 -19.21 -11.05
N LEU A 64 6.57 -18.57 -11.08
CA LEU A 64 6.47 -17.11 -11.11
C LEU A 64 7.01 -16.49 -9.82
N GLN A 65 6.84 -17.15 -8.68
CA GLN A 65 7.35 -16.72 -7.38
C GLN A 65 8.86 -16.45 -7.37
N GLY A 66 9.66 -17.14 -8.19
CA GLY A 66 11.11 -16.89 -8.31
C GLY A 66 11.50 -15.77 -9.30
N LEU A 67 10.56 -15.24 -10.08
CA LEU A 67 10.82 -14.33 -11.20
C LEU A 67 10.21 -12.94 -11.04
N ILE A 68 9.13 -12.82 -10.28
CA ILE A 68 8.42 -11.55 -10.04
C ILE A 68 8.84 -10.90 -8.71
N THR A 69 8.73 -9.57 -8.60
CA THR A 69 9.04 -8.83 -7.36
C THR A 69 8.00 -8.98 -6.24
N ASN A 70 6.77 -9.37 -6.55
CA ASN A 70 5.66 -9.49 -5.59
C ASN A 70 5.42 -10.95 -5.15
N ASP A 71 4.63 -11.18 -4.09
CA ASP A 71 4.40 -12.54 -3.56
C ASP A 71 3.19 -13.22 -4.24
N MET A 72 3.41 -14.37 -4.90
CA MET A 72 2.34 -15.18 -5.47
C MET A 72 1.34 -15.69 -4.42
N LYS A 73 1.75 -15.77 -3.13
CA LYS A 73 0.85 -16.11 -2.02
C LYS A 73 -0.41 -15.26 -1.98
N HIS A 74 -0.34 -13.99 -2.39
CA HIS A 74 -1.53 -13.13 -2.44
C HIS A 74 -2.61 -13.72 -3.36
N LEU A 75 -2.23 -14.24 -4.54
CA LEU A 75 -3.16 -14.92 -5.45
C LEU A 75 -3.60 -16.28 -4.91
N ASP A 76 -2.71 -17.01 -4.24
CA ASP A 76 -3.01 -18.32 -3.65
C ASP A 76 -3.97 -18.21 -2.44
N GLU A 77 -3.89 -17.11 -1.67
CA GLU A 77 -4.77 -16.75 -0.54
C GLU A 77 -6.09 -16.09 -0.99
N GLY A 78 -6.26 -15.82 -2.29
CA GLY A 78 -7.56 -15.44 -2.89
C GLY A 78 -7.64 -14.04 -3.50
N ALA A 79 -6.53 -13.28 -3.60
CA ALA A 79 -6.53 -12.07 -4.41
C ALA A 79 -6.73 -12.42 -5.90
N PRO A 80 -7.54 -11.65 -6.66
CA PRO A 80 -7.80 -11.97 -8.06
C PRO A 80 -6.69 -11.47 -9.00
N SER A 81 -5.93 -10.45 -8.57
CA SER A 81 -4.83 -9.86 -9.34
C SER A 81 -3.77 -9.22 -8.42
N ILE A 82 -2.53 -9.11 -8.91
CA ILE A 82 -1.42 -8.40 -8.25
C ILE A 82 -0.60 -7.59 -9.25
N TYR A 83 -0.13 -6.41 -8.85
CA TYR A 83 0.90 -5.69 -9.58
C TYR A 83 2.28 -6.29 -9.29
N THR A 84 3.17 -6.30 -10.27
CA THR A 84 4.54 -6.77 -10.08
C THR A 84 5.49 -6.25 -11.17
N LEU A 85 6.79 -6.54 -11.01
CA LEU A 85 7.83 -6.24 -11.98
C LEU A 85 8.62 -7.52 -12.27
N PHE A 86 9.11 -7.64 -13.50
CA PHE A 86 10.21 -8.55 -13.83
C PHE A 86 11.51 -7.76 -13.82
N LEU A 87 12.55 -8.28 -13.14
CA LEU A 87 13.86 -7.63 -13.09
C LEU A 87 14.91 -8.45 -13.84
N ASN A 88 15.96 -7.77 -14.30
CA ASN A 88 17.18 -8.45 -14.71
C ASN A 88 18.05 -8.79 -13.49
N ILE A 89 19.08 -9.61 -13.71
CA ILE A 89 20.07 -10.01 -12.68
C ILE A 89 20.84 -8.84 -12.03
N ARG A 90 20.72 -7.61 -12.55
CA ARG A 90 21.31 -6.39 -11.97
C ARG A 90 20.31 -5.61 -11.09
N GLY A 91 19.10 -6.16 -10.86
CA GLY A 91 18.04 -5.48 -10.11
C GLY A 91 17.52 -4.23 -10.82
N ARG A 92 17.38 -4.27 -12.16
CA ARG A 92 16.73 -3.22 -12.95
C ARG A 92 15.49 -3.77 -13.62
N VAL A 93 14.46 -2.94 -13.73
CA VAL A 93 13.16 -3.30 -14.29
C VAL A 93 13.34 -3.70 -15.76
N MET A 94 12.89 -4.90 -16.12
CA MET A 94 12.73 -5.33 -17.50
C MET A 94 11.36 -4.93 -18.02
N CYS A 95 10.30 -5.14 -17.23
CA CYS A 95 8.95 -4.61 -17.47
C CYS A 95 8.17 -4.55 -16.16
N ASP A 96 7.15 -3.70 -16.16
CA ASP A 96 5.99 -3.83 -15.29
C ASP A 96 5.05 -4.93 -15.78
N ALA A 97 4.29 -5.53 -14.86
CA ALA A 97 3.25 -6.48 -15.19
C ALA A 97 2.10 -6.46 -14.17
N ILE A 98 0.91 -6.85 -14.62
CA ILE A 98 -0.19 -7.25 -13.72
C ILE A 98 -0.42 -8.75 -13.94
N VAL A 99 -0.40 -9.53 -12.85
CA VAL A 99 -0.69 -10.96 -12.87
C VAL A 99 -2.11 -11.17 -12.37
N TYR A 100 -2.93 -11.81 -13.20
CA TYR A 100 -4.31 -12.19 -12.91
C TYR A 100 -4.40 -13.68 -12.68
N LYS A 101 -5.23 -14.09 -11.72
CA LYS A 101 -5.61 -15.48 -11.51
C LYS A 101 -6.92 -15.74 -12.28
N SER A 102 -6.97 -16.85 -13.02
CA SER A 102 -8.19 -17.35 -13.63
C SER A 102 -9.06 -18.08 -12.59
N GLU A 103 -10.32 -18.35 -12.92
CA GLU A 103 -11.14 -19.32 -12.17
C GLU A 103 -10.59 -20.75 -12.31
N GLU A 104 -9.92 -21.04 -13.43
CA GLU A 104 -9.20 -22.29 -13.65
C GLU A 104 -7.96 -22.40 -12.74
N SER A 105 -7.86 -23.53 -12.04
CA SER A 105 -6.70 -23.83 -11.19
C SER A 105 -5.41 -23.86 -12.01
N ASN A 106 -4.38 -23.19 -11.49
CA ASN A 106 -3.03 -23.10 -12.09
C ASN A 106 -2.93 -22.32 -13.42
N LEU A 107 -3.97 -21.57 -13.81
CA LEU A 107 -3.96 -20.69 -14.97
C LEU A 107 -3.82 -19.22 -14.55
N TYR A 108 -2.82 -18.55 -15.11
CA TYR A 108 -2.52 -17.14 -14.85
C TYR A 108 -2.38 -16.36 -16.17
N TYR A 109 -2.85 -15.11 -16.16
CA TYR A 109 -2.61 -14.15 -17.24
C TYR A 109 -1.64 -13.07 -16.76
N ILE A 110 -0.69 -12.70 -17.60
CA ILE A 110 0.31 -11.66 -17.30
C ILE A 110 0.14 -10.55 -18.33
N GLU A 111 -0.45 -9.42 -17.92
CA GLU A 111 -0.46 -8.17 -18.69
C GLU A 111 0.92 -7.53 -18.62
N CYS A 112 1.46 -7.14 -19.77
CA CYS A 112 2.71 -6.38 -19.90
C CYS A 112 2.66 -5.50 -21.15
N ASP A 113 3.70 -4.69 -21.40
CA ASP A 113 3.83 -3.89 -22.62
C ASP A 113 3.89 -4.77 -23.88
N SER A 114 3.09 -4.41 -24.90
CA SER A 114 3.00 -5.15 -26.16
C SER A 114 4.33 -5.24 -26.93
N GLN A 115 5.25 -4.28 -26.74
CA GLN A 115 6.59 -4.29 -27.34
C GLN A 115 7.59 -5.14 -26.55
N ILE A 116 7.30 -5.47 -25.27
CA ILE A 116 8.17 -6.32 -24.43
C ILE A 116 7.70 -7.78 -24.41
N VAL A 117 6.43 -8.05 -24.70
CA VAL A 117 5.78 -9.37 -24.50
C VAL A 117 6.61 -10.57 -25.00
N ASP A 118 7.19 -10.49 -26.20
CA ASP A 118 8.07 -11.52 -26.74
C ASP A 118 9.37 -11.72 -25.95
N SER A 119 9.98 -10.61 -25.50
CA SER A 119 11.19 -10.62 -24.68
C SER A 119 10.91 -11.23 -23.31
N LEU A 120 9.75 -10.89 -22.71
CA LEU A 120 9.27 -11.52 -21.48
C LEU A 120 8.98 -13.01 -21.70
N GLN A 121 8.33 -13.41 -22.79
CA GLN A 121 8.08 -14.83 -23.09
C GLN A 121 9.38 -15.63 -23.21
N ARG A 122 10.40 -15.08 -23.89
CA ARG A 122 11.74 -15.70 -24.00
C ARG A 122 12.43 -15.79 -22.63
N HIS A 123 12.34 -14.74 -21.81
CA HIS A 123 12.85 -14.72 -20.44
C HIS A 123 12.18 -15.82 -19.59
N LEU A 124 10.85 -15.91 -19.56
CA LEU A 124 10.14 -16.96 -18.84
C LEU A 124 10.53 -18.36 -19.35
N LYS A 125 10.57 -18.58 -20.68
CA LYS A 125 10.97 -19.85 -21.29
C LYS A 125 12.40 -20.27 -20.91
N MET A 126 13.32 -19.33 -20.68
CA MET A 126 14.68 -19.60 -20.19
C MET A 126 14.69 -20.22 -18.78
N TYR A 127 13.85 -19.75 -17.86
CA TYR A 127 13.77 -20.25 -16.49
C TYR A 127 12.84 -21.46 -16.32
N ARG A 128 12.02 -21.78 -17.34
CA ARG A 128 11.02 -22.87 -17.35
C ARG A 128 11.65 -24.29 -17.41
N VAL A 129 12.96 -24.42 -17.51
CA VAL A 129 13.65 -25.70 -17.79
C VAL A 129 13.17 -26.84 -16.88
N ARG A 130 12.76 -27.96 -17.50
CA ARG A 130 12.19 -29.18 -16.88
C ARG A 130 10.85 -29.04 -16.14
N ARG A 131 10.23 -27.85 -16.09
CA ARG A 131 8.92 -27.63 -15.46
C ARG A 131 7.76 -27.93 -16.42
N LYS A 132 6.67 -28.49 -15.90
CA LYS A 132 5.44 -28.76 -16.67
C LYS A 132 4.54 -27.52 -16.73
N ILE A 133 5.02 -26.50 -17.44
CA ILE A 133 4.34 -25.20 -17.61
C ILE A 133 4.25 -24.88 -19.09
N ASP A 134 3.10 -24.43 -19.56
CA ASP A 134 2.91 -23.83 -20.88
C ASP A 134 2.93 -22.29 -20.79
N ILE A 135 3.48 -21.64 -21.81
CA ILE A 135 3.72 -20.19 -21.84
C ILE A 135 3.45 -19.66 -23.26
N GLU A 136 2.24 -19.16 -23.47
CA GLU A 136 1.73 -18.69 -24.77
C GLU A 136 1.55 -17.16 -24.76
N HIS A 137 1.76 -16.53 -25.91
CA HIS A 137 1.37 -15.14 -26.15
C HIS A 137 -0.02 -15.14 -26.79
N VAL A 138 -0.97 -14.43 -26.16
CA VAL A 138 -2.39 -14.47 -26.52
C VAL A 138 -2.96 -13.06 -26.71
N GLY A 139 -2.12 -12.07 -27.03
CA GLY A 139 -2.54 -10.68 -27.27
C GLY A 139 -3.33 -10.47 -28.57
N ASP A 140 -3.33 -11.47 -29.46
CA ASP A 140 -4.21 -11.60 -30.62
C ASP A 140 -5.63 -12.08 -30.24
N LYS A 141 -5.72 -12.87 -29.15
CA LYS A 141 -6.95 -13.51 -28.66
C LYS A 141 -7.62 -12.75 -27.52
N ILE A 142 -6.87 -11.97 -26.73
CA ILE A 142 -7.37 -11.26 -25.55
C ILE A 142 -6.97 -9.79 -25.62
N ASN A 143 -7.97 -8.92 -25.70
CA ASN A 143 -7.84 -7.47 -25.59
C ASN A 143 -7.82 -7.03 -24.11
N VAL A 144 -6.94 -6.07 -23.79
CA VAL A 144 -6.92 -5.40 -22.49
C VAL A 144 -7.71 -4.09 -22.57
N TRP A 145 -8.58 -3.85 -21.60
CA TRP A 145 -9.34 -2.61 -21.46
C TRP A 145 -9.22 -2.05 -20.05
N SER A 146 -9.44 -0.73 -19.92
CA SER A 146 -9.62 -0.08 -18.63
C SER A 146 -10.93 0.72 -18.58
N MET A 147 -11.63 0.63 -17.45
CA MET A 147 -12.76 1.51 -17.13
C MET A 147 -12.38 2.44 -15.98
N PHE A 148 -12.35 3.74 -16.24
CA PHE A 148 -11.91 4.77 -15.29
C PHE A 148 -12.80 6.02 -15.35
N ASN A 149 -12.67 6.92 -14.37
CA ASN A 149 -13.43 8.17 -14.34
C ASN A 149 -12.84 9.20 -15.32
N SER A 150 -13.66 9.79 -16.19
CA SER A 150 -13.15 10.67 -17.25
C SER A 150 -12.51 11.93 -16.69
N THR A 151 -11.31 12.27 -17.17
CA THR A 151 -10.56 13.49 -16.80
C THR A 151 -11.33 14.78 -17.08
N LYS A 152 -12.28 14.75 -18.02
CA LYS A 152 -13.14 15.90 -18.41
C LYS A 152 -13.97 16.48 -17.26
N TYR A 153 -14.23 15.71 -16.19
CA TYR A 153 -15.01 16.18 -15.03
C TYR A 153 -14.16 16.71 -13.87
N LEU A 154 -12.84 16.61 -13.94
CA LEU A 154 -11.92 16.99 -12.85
C LEU A 154 -11.24 18.36 -13.06
N ASP A 155 -11.63 19.09 -14.11
CA ASP A 155 -11.09 20.43 -14.45
C ASP A 155 -12.09 21.58 -14.19
N ASN A 156 -13.36 21.27 -13.88
CA ASN A 156 -14.33 22.28 -13.45
C ASN A 156 -14.10 22.57 -11.96
N GLY A 157 -13.48 23.72 -11.69
CA GLY A 157 -12.94 24.04 -10.37
C GLY A 157 -13.99 24.31 -9.29
N ALA A 158 -13.68 23.84 -8.10
CA ALA A 158 -13.95 24.54 -6.85
C ALA A 158 -12.74 24.35 -5.93
N ALA A 159 -12.48 25.32 -5.05
CA ALA A 159 -11.76 24.99 -3.82
C ALA A 159 -12.58 23.90 -3.11
N VAL A 160 -11.91 22.84 -2.64
CA VAL A 160 -12.59 21.76 -1.92
C VAL A 160 -13.08 22.35 -0.59
N ASN A 161 -14.36 22.73 -0.55
CA ASN A 161 -15.02 23.07 0.70
C ASN A 161 -14.98 21.83 1.60
N GLU A 162 -14.54 21.99 2.85
CA GLU A 162 -14.17 20.93 3.80
C GLU A 162 -15.36 20.13 4.37
N THR A 163 -16.44 19.98 3.59
CA THR A 163 -17.70 19.38 4.05
C THR A 163 -18.26 18.38 3.03
N GLU A 164 -17.56 17.25 2.87
CA GLU A 164 -18.15 15.90 2.91
C GLU A 164 -17.03 14.84 2.95
N GLU A 165 -16.91 14.12 4.08
CA GLU A 165 -15.78 13.22 4.36
C GLU A 165 -15.79 11.94 3.51
N PHE A 166 -15.22 11.98 2.31
CA PHE A 166 -14.63 10.77 1.71
C PHE A 166 -13.23 10.51 2.30
N LYS A 167 -13.21 9.99 3.53
CA LYS A 167 -11.98 9.52 4.20
C LYS A 167 -11.37 8.31 3.49
N LEU A 168 -10.55 8.58 2.49
CA LEU A 168 -9.63 7.63 1.83
C LEU A 168 -8.18 8.14 1.84
N GLU A 169 -7.78 8.83 2.91
CA GLU A 169 -6.39 9.20 3.16
C GLU A 169 -5.57 8.04 3.76
N GLY A 170 -4.34 7.88 3.28
CA GLY A 170 -3.25 7.23 4.03
C GLY A 170 -3.32 5.71 4.24
N MET A 171 -4.34 5.02 3.72
CA MET A 171 -4.43 3.57 3.84
C MET A 171 -3.50 2.86 2.83
N ILE A 172 -2.33 2.42 3.30
CA ILE A 172 -1.60 1.33 2.64
C ILE A 172 -2.45 0.06 2.77
N PHE A 173 -3.20 -0.27 1.73
CA PHE A 173 -3.98 -1.50 1.70
C PHE A 173 -3.05 -2.70 1.50
N PRO A 174 -3.07 -3.73 2.37
CA PRO A 174 -2.66 -5.05 1.94
C PRO A 174 -3.60 -5.48 0.80
N CYS A 175 -3.06 -5.92 -0.33
CA CYS A 175 -3.84 -6.50 -1.43
C CYS A 175 -4.77 -7.57 -0.86
N GLY A 176 -6.09 -7.35 -0.95
CA GLY A 176 -7.11 -8.25 -0.39
C GLY A 176 -7.88 -7.78 0.86
N THR A 177 -7.75 -6.51 1.30
CA THR A 177 -8.48 -6.02 2.50
C THR A 177 -9.74 -5.16 2.22
N PHE A 178 -10.38 -5.35 1.07
CA PHE A 178 -11.76 -4.93 0.84
C PHE A 178 -12.63 -6.13 0.43
N ASN A 179 -13.89 -6.13 0.86
CA ASN A 179 -14.85 -7.19 0.57
C ASN A 179 -15.26 -7.18 -0.92
N SER A 180 -14.75 -8.11 -1.74
CA SER A 180 -15.44 -8.80 -2.87
C SER A 180 -14.40 -9.68 -3.59
N LYS A 181 -14.64 -10.87 -4.15
CA LYS A 181 -15.74 -11.35 -5.02
C LYS A 181 -15.95 -10.54 -6.33
N THR A 182 -15.04 -9.63 -6.70
CA THR A 182 -15.13 -8.82 -7.94
C THR A 182 -14.31 -9.34 -9.13
N SER A 183 -13.76 -10.56 -9.08
CA SER A 183 -13.49 -11.31 -10.32
C SER A 183 -14.83 -11.77 -10.90
N LYS A 184 -15.45 -10.92 -11.74
CA LYS A 184 -16.70 -11.25 -12.46
C LYS A 184 -16.29 -11.88 -13.79
N PHE A 185 -16.51 -13.19 -13.95
CA PHE A 185 -16.45 -13.87 -15.24
C PHE A 185 -17.87 -13.89 -15.84
N VAL A 186 -18.04 -13.27 -17.01
CA VAL A 186 -19.31 -13.32 -17.78
C VAL A 186 -18.95 -13.36 -19.25
N ASP A 187 -19.47 -14.34 -19.99
CA ASP A 187 -19.38 -14.41 -21.46
C ASP A 187 -17.97 -14.13 -22.03
N ASN A 188 -16.96 -14.74 -21.41
CA ASN A 188 -15.52 -14.61 -21.71
C ASN A 188 -14.92 -13.20 -21.49
N VAL A 189 -15.57 -12.38 -20.65
CA VAL A 189 -15.05 -11.14 -20.08
C VAL A 189 -14.64 -11.39 -18.62
N MET A 190 -13.37 -11.17 -18.31
CA MET A 190 -12.81 -11.19 -16.96
C MET A 190 -12.63 -9.75 -16.46
N ILE A 191 -13.28 -9.39 -15.37
CA ILE A 191 -13.24 -8.05 -14.79
C ILE A 191 -12.47 -8.08 -13.46
N TYR A 192 -11.59 -7.09 -13.26
CA TYR A 192 -10.73 -6.95 -12.09
C TYR A 192 -10.65 -5.50 -11.63
N GLU A 193 -10.42 -5.26 -10.34
CA GLU A 193 -9.93 -3.96 -9.85
C GLU A 193 -8.44 -3.81 -10.20
N ASP A 194 -7.98 -2.58 -10.49
CA ASP A 194 -6.56 -2.33 -10.74
C ASP A 194 -5.75 -2.48 -9.43
N PRO A 195 -4.81 -3.44 -9.33
CA PRO A 195 -4.15 -3.77 -8.06
C PRO A 195 -3.13 -2.72 -7.60
N ARG A 196 -2.91 -1.65 -8.37
CA ARG A 196 -1.97 -0.56 -8.02
C ARG A 196 -2.63 0.53 -7.19
N LEU A 197 -3.82 0.97 -7.59
CA LEU A 197 -4.62 2.02 -6.94
C LEU A 197 -6.11 1.87 -7.30
N PRO A 198 -7.04 2.01 -6.33
CA PRO A 198 -8.48 2.03 -6.60
C PRO A 198 -8.90 3.11 -7.62
N ASP A 199 -8.23 4.26 -7.62
CA ASP A 199 -8.50 5.37 -8.54
C ASP A 199 -8.28 5.03 -10.02
N LEU A 200 -7.44 4.02 -10.31
CA LEU A 200 -7.23 3.54 -11.69
C LEU A 200 -8.43 2.75 -12.24
N GLY A 201 -9.42 2.46 -11.37
CA GLY A 201 -10.68 1.83 -11.75
C GLY A 201 -10.53 0.34 -12.02
N LEU A 202 -11.15 -0.12 -13.10
CA LEU A 202 -11.16 -1.55 -13.46
C LEU A 202 -10.18 -1.85 -14.60
N ARG A 203 -9.63 -3.06 -14.53
CA ARG A 203 -8.92 -3.78 -15.59
C ARG A 203 -9.81 -4.89 -16.12
N ILE A 204 -9.94 -4.99 -17.43
CA ILE A 204 -10.85 -5.93 -18.08
C ILE A 204 -10.07 -6.68 -19.17
N LEU A 205 -10.11 -8.01 -19.12
CA LEU A 205 -9.59 -8.88 -20.16
C LEU A 205 -10.79 -9.48 -20.90
N ALA A 206 -10.88 -9.24 -22.21
CA ALA A 206 -11.99 -9.72 -23.03
C ALA A 206 -11.44 -10.39 -24.30
N GLU A 207 -12.06 -11.49 -24.74
CA GLU A 207 -11.67 -12.13 -25.99
C GLU A 207 -11.81 -11.17 -27.20
N SER A 208 -10.99 -11.39 -28.24
CA SER A 208 -10.73 -10.37 -29.26
C SER A 208 -11.94 -10.02 -30.12
N GLN A 209 -12.89 -10.94 -30.26
CA GLN A 209 -14.17 -10.77 -30.93
C GLN A 209 -15.23 -10.01 -30.11
N ILE A 210 -15.05 -9.87 -28.79
CA ILE A 210 -16.03 -9.22 -27.91
C ILE A 210 -16.03 -7.71 -28.16
N SER A 211 -17.20 -7.16 -28.47
CA SER A 211 -17.32 -5.74 -28.81
C SER A 211 -17.30 -4.83 -27.58
N ARG A 212 -16.88 -3.57 -27.74
CA ARG A 212 -16.96 -2.54 -26.67
C ARG A 212 -18.36 -2.46 -26.05
N ASN A 213 -19.40 -2.53 -26.89
CA ASN A 213 -20.80 -2.46 -26.48
C ASN A 213 -21.26 -3.69 -25.69
N GLU A 214 -20.63 -4.84 -25.90
CA GLU A 214 -20.89 -6.07 -25.16
C GLU A 214 -20.23 -6.02 -23.78
N ILE A 215 -18.97 -5.60 -23.70
CA ILE A 215 -18.29 -5.31 -22.42
C ILE A 215 -19.11 -4.31 -21.58
N ILE A 216 -19.65 -3.25 -22.19
CA ILE A 216 -20.52 -2.28 -21.51
C ILE A 216 -21.77 -2.93 -20.88
N LYS A 217 -22.38 -3.96 -21.49
CA LYS A 217 -23.54 -4.66 -20.90
C LYS A 217 -23.22 -5.39 -19.60
N HIS A 218 -21.96 -5.81 -19.40
CA HIS A 218 -21.52 -6.52 -18.19
C HIS A 218 -21.02 -5.58 -17.09
N LEU A 219 -20.77 -4.31 -17.43
CA LEU A 219 -20.39 -3.22 -16.54
C LEU A 219 -21.65 -2.43 -16.17
N ASP A 220 -22.18 -2.63 -14.96
CA ASP A 220 -23.38 -1.95 -14.45
C ASP A 220 -23.12 -0.44 -14.21
N ALA A 221 -22.89 0.34 -15.28
CA ALA A 221 -22.39 1.72 -15.21
C ALA A 221 -22.72 2.57 -16.46
N ASP A 222 -23.00 3.86 -16.23
CA ASP A 222 -23.15 4.87 -17.29
C ASP A 222 -21.80 5.21 -17.92
N ILE A 223 -21.48 4.52 -19.01
CA ILE A 223 -20.24 4.71 -19.79
C ILE A 223 -20.49 5.69 -20.94
N ALA A 224 -19.58 6.65 -21.10
CA ALA A 224 -19.70 7.68 -22.13
C ALA A 224 -19.68 7.06 -23.55
N PRO A 225 -20.65 7.41 -24.43
CA PRO A 225 -20.83 6.73 -25.72
C PRO A 225 -19.72 7.00 -26.74
N SER A 226 -18.93 8.06 -26.56
CA SER A 226 -17.88 8.43 -27.51
C SER A 226 -16.69 7.46 -27.47
N GLU A 227 -16.16 7.11 -28.63
CA GLU A 227 -14.82 6.54 -28.81
C GLU A 227 -13.73 7.63 -28.89
N SER A 228 -14.10 8.92 -28.88
CA SER A 228 -13.16 10.03 -29.00
C SER A 228 -12.26 10.15 -27.77
N LEU A 229 -11.10 9.49 -27.83
CA LEU A 229 -9.92 9.73 -27.00
C LEU A 229 -10.28 9.94 -25.52
N GLY A 230 -10.78 8.85 -24.92
CA GLY A 230 -10.29 8.53 -23.58
C GLY A 230 -8.77 8.53 -23.66
N ASP A 231 -8.13 9.12 -22.66
CA ASP A 231 -6.69 9.21 -22.58
C ASP A 231 -6.27 8.65 -21.23
N TYR A 232 -6.34 7.31 -21.14
CA TYR A 232 -5.93 6.58 -19.94
C TYR A 232 -4.49 6.92 -19.55
N LYS A 233 -3.64 7.22 -20.53
CA LYS A 233 -2.26 7.71 -20.31
C LYS A 233 -2.23 9.09 -19.64
N ALA A 234 -3.02 10.06 -20.11
CA ALA A 234 -3.16 11.36 -19.43
C ALA A 234 -3.75 11.21 -18.01
N PHE A 235 -4.69 10.29 -17.80
CA PHE A 235 -5.25 9.98 -16.49
C PHE A 235 -4.20 9.37 -15.54
N ARG A 236 -3.44 8.37 -16.01
CA ARG A 236 -2.28 7.82 -15.29
C ARG A 236 -1.23 8.88 -14.98
N TYR A 237 -0.90 9.75 -15.93
CA TYR A 237 0.05 10.85 -15.74
C TYR A 237 -0.44 11.86 -14.70
N LYS A 238 -1.74 12.20 -14.66
CA LYS A 238 -2.34 13.00 -13.59
C LYS A 238 -2.13 12.37 -12.21
N LEU A 239 -2.28 11.04 -12.12
CA LEU A 239 -2.05 10.28 -10.89
C LEU A 239 -0.56 10.02 -10.59
N GLY A 240 0.36 10.27 -11.52
CA GLY A 240 1.79 9.97 -11.34
C GLY A 240 2.17 8.50 -11.56
N ILE A 241 1.37 7.75 -12.33
CA ILE A 241 1.54 6.31 -12.58
C ILE A 241 2.23 6.09 -13.93
N GLY A 242 3.44 5.50 -13.88
CA GLY A 242 4.12 4.98 -15.07
C GLY A 242 3.67 3.57 -15.40
N GLU A 243 3.55 3.28 -16.69
CA GLU A 243 3.18 1.97 -17.21
C GLU A 243 3.81 1.77 -18.59
N GLY A 244 4.32 0.56 -18.85
CA GLY A 244 4.94 0.23 -20.13
C GLY A 244 6.36 0.77 -20.31
N MET A 245 6.98 0.35 -21.41
CA MET A 245 8.40 0.53 -21.70
C MET A 245 8.83 1.98 -21.89
N HIS A 246 7.88 2.83 -22.28
CA HIS A 246 8.10 4.26 -22.46
C HIS A 246 8.32 4.94 -21.11
N ASP A 247 7.43 4.71 -20.16
CA ASP A 247 7.51 5.31 -18.83
C ASP A 247 8.59 4.61 -17.98
N LEU A 248 8.78 3.31 -18.20
CA LEU A 248 9.61 2.40 -17.41
C LEU A 248 10.68 1.71 -18.30
N PRO A 249 11.72 2.43 -18.74
CA PRO A 249 12.64 1.95 -19.78
C PRO A 249 13.43 0.69 -19.34
N PRO A 250 13.35 -0.41 -20.11
CA PRO A 250 13.97 -1.69 -19.76
C PRO A 250 15.46 -1.59 -19.47
N GLY A 251 15.89 -2.23 -18.38
CA GLY A 251 17.27 -2.27 -17.91
C GLY A 251 17.80 -0.96 -17.32
N LYS A 252 17.07 0.16 -17.42
CA LYS A 252 17.45 1.46 -16.85
C LYS A 252 16.76 1.75 -15.51
N ALA A 253 15.45 1.51 -15.43
CA ALA A 253 14.65 1.88 -14.26
C ALA A 253 14.99 1.04 -13.01
N LEU A 254 14.89 1.69 -11.84
CA LEU A 254 15.03 1.09 -10.51
C LEU A 254 13.63 0.89 -9.89
N PRO A 255 13.32 -0.26 -9.28
CA PRO A 255 11.96 -0.55 -8.76
C PRO A 255 11.40 0.52 -7.82
N LEU A 256 12.18 0.94 -6.81
CA LEU A 256 11.75 1.95 -5.84
C LEU A 256 11.72 3.37 -6.42
N GLU A 257 12.46 3.64 -7.51
CA GLU A 257 12.36 4.92 -8.22
C GLU A 257 11.08 5.02 -9.06
N ILE A 258 10.39 3.90 -9.32
CA ILE A 258 9.10 3.86 -10.04
C ILE A 258 7.92 3.56 -9.11
N ASN A 259 8.09 3.80 -7.81
CA ASN A 259 7.07 3.68 -6.77
C ASN A 259 6.48 2.27 -6.60
N CYS A 260 7.20 1.19 -6.97
CA CYS A 260 6.66 -0.16 -6.83
C CYS A 260 6.40 -0.56 -5.36
N ASP A 261 7.06 0.08 -4.41
CA ASP A 261 6.83 -0.07 -2.96
C ASP A 261 5.51 0.59 -2.51
N TYR A 262 5.10 1.67 -3.15
CA TYR A 262 3.84 2.36 -2.85
C TYR A 262 2.66 1.83 -3.68
N LEU A 263 2.93 1.22 -4.84
CA LEU A 263 1.93 0.63 -5.75
C LEU A 263 1.76 -0.89 -5.57
N HIS A 264 2.13 -1.42 -4.40
CA HIS A 264 2.00 -2.84 -4.04
C HIS A 264 2.68 -3.82 -5.02
N GLY A 265 3.72 -3.38 -5.74
CA GLY A 265 4.43 -4.14 -6.77
C GLY A 265 5.63 -4.96 -6.28
N VAL A 266 6.00 -4.88 -4.99
CA VAL A 266 7.12 -5.63 -4.41
C VAL A 266 6.78 -6.14 -3.01
N SER A 267 7.17 -7.38 -2.71
CA SER A 267 7.15 -7.92 -1.36
C SER A 267 8.57 -8.03 -0.81
N PHE A 268 8.78 -7.53 0.41
CA PHE A 268 10.03 -7.66 1.15
C PHE A 268 10.05 -8.88 2.09
N HIS A 269 8.94 -9.62 2.18
CA HIS A 269 8.76 -10.76 3.07
C HIS A 269 8.62 -12.10 2.32
N LYS A 270 8.82 -12.08 0.99
CA LYS A 270 8.81 -13.29 0.14
C LYS A 270 10.20 -13.92 0.03
N GLY A 271 10.24 -15.14 -0.52
CA GLY A 271 11.48 -15.84 -0.87
C GLY A 271 12.24 -15.20 -2.04
N CYS A 272 13.41 -15.75 -2.35
CA CYS A 272 14.34 -15.19 -3.33
C CYS A 272 13.72 -15.04 -4.73
N TYR A 273 14.03 -13.92 -5.40
CA TYR A 273 13.65 -13.66 -6.78
C TYR A 273 14.78 -12.96 -7.55
N ILE A 274 14.75 -13.03 -8.89
CA ILE A 274 15.81 -12.44 -9.75
C ILE A 274 15.99 -10.94 -9.48
N GLY A 275 17.21 -10.52 -9.14
CA GLY A 275 17.58 -9.11 -8.95
C GLY A 275 17.12 -8.48 -7.63
N GLN A 276 16.71 -9.30 -6.65
CA GLN A 276 16.26 -8.85 -5.33
C GLN A 276 17.31 -8.04 -4.57
N GLU A 277 18.60 -8.39 -4.68
CA GLU A 277 19.67 -7.92 -3.79
C GLU A 277 19.84 -6.39 -3.81
N LEU A 278 19.59 -5.76 -4.97
CA LEU A 278 19.70 -4.31 -5.11
C LEU A 278 18.42 -3.63 -4.60
N THR A 279 17.24 -4.15 -4.95
CA THR A 279 15.94 -3.65 -4.47
C THR A 279 15.86 -3.69 -2.94
N ALA A 280 16.21 -4.83 -2.34
CA ALA A 280 16.24 -5.01 -0.89
C ALA A 280 17.28 -4.10 -0.23
N ARG A 281 18.49 -3.98 -0.80
CA ARG A 281 19.52 -3.06 -0.29
C ARG A 281 19.03 -1.62 -0.29
N THR A 282 18.47 -1.13 -1.40
CA THR A 282 17.98 0.26 -1.47
C THR A 282 16.86 0.49 -0.45
N TYR A 283 15.93 -0.46 -0.31
CA TYR A 283 14.86 -0.40 0.70
C TYR A 283 15.42 -0.32 2.14
N HIS A 284 16.28 -1.27 2.54
CA HIS A 284 16.83 -1.30 3.90
C HIS A 284 17.83 -0.17 4.21
N THR A 285 18.45 0.44 3.19
CA THR A 285 19.22 1.69 3.40
C THR A 285 18.32 2.91 3.63
N GLY A 286 17.03 2.84 3.32
CA GLY A 286 16.05 3.91 3.55
C GLY A 286 16.17 5.14 2.61
N VAL A 287 17.11 5.13 1.66
CA VAL A 287 17.45 6.32 0.86
C VAL A 287 16.99 6.17 -0.60
N VAL A 288 15.72 6.49 -0.85
CA VAL A 288 15.17 6.67 -2.21
C VAL A 288 15.10 8.17 -2.51
N ARG A 289 16.09 8.70 -3.24
CA ARG A 289 16.20 10.15 -3.53
C ARG A 289 15.45 10.60 -4.79
N LYS A 290 15.13 9.68 -5.69
CA LYS A 290 14.42 9.94 -6.93
C LYS A 290 13.17 9.08 -7.01
N ARG A 291 12.06 9.66 -7.44
CA ARG A 291 10.81 8.94 -7.72
C ARG A 291 10.17 9.46 -9.00
N LEU A 292 9.38 8.59 -9.61
CA LEU A 292 8.49 8.93 -10.71
C LEU A 292 7.35 9.80 -10.13
N MET A 293 7.17 11.01 -10.68
CA MET A 293 6.25 12.00 -10.15
C MET A 293 5.45 12.65 -11.30
N PRO A 294 4.18 13.02 -11.05
CA PRO A 294 3.36 13.73 -12.01
C PRO A 294 3.90 15.14 -12.25
N LEU A 295 3.84 15.55 -13.51
CA LEU A 295 4.15 16.87 -14.00
C LEU A 295 2.85 17.54 -14.46
N LEU A 296 2.66 18.79 -14.07
CA LEU A 296 1.52 19.60 -14.48
C LEU A 296 2.04 20.81 -15.26
N PHE A 297 1.62 20.92 -16.51
CA PHE A 297 1.86 22.07 -17.37
C PHE A 297 0.69 23.04 -17.25
N ASP A 298 0.96 24.34 -17.30
CA ASP A 298 -0.10 25.35 -17.17
C ASP A 298 -0.93 25.50 -18.46
N ASN A 299 -0.38 25.09 -19.61
CA ASN A 299 -1.05 25.05 -20.92
C ASN A 299 -0.91 23.65 -21.55
N VAL A 300 -1.73 23.36 -22.56
CA VAL A 300 -1.55 22.18 -23.43
C VAL A 300 -0.22 22.32 -24.20
N ILE A 301 0.50 21.21 -24.32
CA ILE A 301 1.81 21.19 -24.95
C ILE A 301 1.72 20.72 -26.40
N ASP A 302 1.89 21.65 -27.35
CA ASP A 302 1.92 21.35 -28.79
C ASP A 302 3.32 20.92 -29.29
N LYS A 303 4.37 21.12 -28.47
CA LYS A 303 5.77 20.82 -28.84
C LYS A 303 6.22 19.49 -28.24
N PRO A 304 6.69 18.51 -29.03
CA PRO A 304 7.26 17.29 -28.48
C PRO A 304 8.57 17.58 -27.74
N PHE A 305 8.69 17.09 -26.51
CA PHE A 305 9.94 17.07 -25.76
C PHE A 305 10.75 15.80 -26.06
N ALA A 306 12.08 15.89 -25.95
CA ALA A 306 12.93 14.72 -26.05
C ALA A 306 12.78 13.80 -24.83
N TYR A 307 12.96 12.49 -25.03
CA TYR A 307 12.99 11.54 -23.92
C TYR A 307 14.22 11.76 -23.03
N ASP A 308 14.07 11.57 -21.71
CA ASP A 308 15.12 11.84 -20.71
C ASP A 308 15.59 13.32 -20.66
N GLU A 309 14.87 14.26 -21.31
CA GLU A 309 15.17 15.69 -21.30
C GLU A 309 15.27 16.24 -19.86
N LYS A 310 16.23 17.13 -19.63
CA LYS A 310 16.54 17.64 -18.28
C LYS A 310 15.43 18.57 -17.81
N ILE A 311 14.89 18.27 -16.63
CA ILE A 311 14.01 19.20 -15.91
C ILE A 311 14.89 20.01 -14.97
N LEU A 312 14.91 21.33 -15.18
CA LEU A 312 15.77 22.28 -14.50
C LEU A 312 14.98 23.05 -13.43
N ASN A 313 15.66 23.47 -12.36
CA ASN A 313 15.13 24.42 -11.39
C ASN A 313 15.48 25.88 -11.76
N GLU A 314 15.05 26.84 -10.94
CA GLU A 314 15.34 28.28 -11.10
C GLU A 314 16.84 28.64 -11.14
N SER A 315 17.72 27.76 -10.63
CA SER A 315 19.18 27.92 -10.67
C SER A 315 19.84 27.28 -11.88
N GLY A 316 19.06 26.69 -12.81
CA GLY A 316 19.58 25.93 -13.95
C GLY A 316 20.08 24.52 -13.62
N ASN A 317 19.90 24.04 -12.38
CA ASN A 317 20.35 22.72 -11.95
C ASN A 317 19.35 21.63 -12.38
N ALA A 318 19.86 20.50 -12.89
CA ALA A 318 19.03 19.37 -13.31
C ALA A 318 18.50 18.56 -12.11
N VAL A 319 17.22 18.77 -11.79
CA VAL A 319 16.50 18.12 -10.68
C VAL A 319 15.60 16.96 -11.13
N GLY A 320 15.47 16.72 -12.44
CA GLY A 320 14.73 15.56 -12.94
C GLY A 320 15.02 15.23 -14.39
N LYS A 321 14.38 14.17 -14.87
CA LYS A 321 14.35 13.75 -16.28
C LYS A 321 12.93 13.51 -16.74
N PHE A 322 12.56 14.10 -17.86
CA PHE A 322 11.26 13.93 -18.50
C PHE A 322 11.05 12.49 -19.01
N ARG A 323 9.81 11.98 -18.88
CA ARG A 323 9.39 10.68 -19.43
C ARG A 323 8.40 10.86 -20.58
N GLY A 324 7.36 11.67 -20.36
CA GLY A 324 6.33 11.95 -21.36
C GLY A 324 5.28 12.93 -20.87
N CYS A 325 4.47 13.43 -21.79
CA CYS A 325 3.30 14.27 -21.50
C CYS A 325 2.15 13.93 -22.45
N VAL A 326 0.91 14.15 -21.99
CA VAL A 326 -0.29 14.15 -22.82
C VAL A 326 -1.25 15.23 -22.28
N ALA A 327 -1.79 16.04 -23.19
CA ALA A 327 -2.46 17.30 -22.87
C ALA A 327 -1.60 18.19 -21.93
N LYS A 328 -2.05 18.41 -20.68
CA LYS A 328 -1.35 19.19 -19.64
C LYS A 328 -0.70 18.33 -18.55
N TYR A 329 -0.85 17.02 -18.62
CA TYR A 329 -0.33 16.08 -17.62
C TYR A 329 0.92 15.39 -18.17
N GLY A 330 1.92 15.19 -17.33
CA GLY A 330 3.13 14.48 -17.72
C GLY A 330 3.74 13.69 -16.58
N LEU A 331 4.89 13.11 -16.85
CA LEU A 331 5.58 12.23 -15.93
C LEU A 331 7.09 12.50 -15.99
N GLY A 332 7.73 12.57 -14.83
CA GLY A 332 9.15 12.84 -14.70
C GLY A 332 9.78 11.96 -13.62
N LEU A 333 11.01 11.50 -13.85
CA LEU A 333 11.84 10.93 -12.80
C LEU A 333 12.53 12.08 -12.07
N MET A 334 11.96 12.48 -10.94
CA MET A 334 12.33 13.69 -10.19
C MET A 334 13.13 13.35 -8.95
N ARG A 335 14.07 14.21 -8.57
CA ARG A 335 14.68 14.19 -7.24
C ARG A 335 13.70 14.80 -6.24
N ILE A 336 13.31 14.04 -5.22
CA ILE A 336 12.13 14.37 -4.39
C ILE A 336 12.28 15.74 -3.72
N ASN A 337 13.36 15.94 -2.95
CA ASN A 337 13.53 17.14 -2.16
C ASN A 337 13.83 18.36 -3.05
N GLU A 338 14.75 18.21 -4.00
CA GLU A 338 15.15 19.30 -4.88
C GLU A 338 14.04 19.75 -5.84
N SER A 339 13.11 18.87 -6.25
CA SER A 339 11.98 19.25 -7.10
C SER A 339 10.81 19.86 -6.33
N LEU A 340 10.51 19.35 -5.12
CA LEU A 340 9.44 19.88 -4.26
C LEU A 340 9.81 21.21 -3.60
N SER A 341 11.11 21.50 -3.46
CA SER A 341 11.62 22.76 -2.88
C SER A 341 11.90 23.84 -3.92
N ALA A 342 11.88 23.52 -5.22
CA ALA A 342 12.09 24.46 -6.30
C ALA A 342 10.88 25.39 -6.45
N ARG A 343 11.13 26.70 -6.60
CA ARG A 343 10.04 27.68 -6.83
C ARG A 343 9.46 27.57 -8.24
N GLN A 344 10.28 27.15 -9.19
CA GLN A 344 9.91 27.03 -10.60
C GLN A 344 10.71 25.87 -11.22
N LEU A 345 10.03 25.01 -11.97
CA LEU A 345 10.67 24.00 -12.79
C LEU A 345 10.43 24.30 -14.27
N ASN A 346 11.40 23.91 -15.10
CA ASN A 346 11.36 24.15 -16.54
C ASN A 346 11.86 22.94 -17.33
N VAL A 347 11.23 22.66 -18.48
CA VAL A 347 11.66 21.65 -19.45
C VAL A 347 11.64 22.25 -20.85
N SER A 348 12.80 22.26 -21.53
CA SER A 348 13.02 22.86 -22.85
C SER A 348 12.43 24.27 -23.07
N GLY A 349 12.43 25.12 -22.04
CA GLY A 349 11.88 26.48 -22.06
C GLY A 349 10.46 26.61 -21.48
N ILE A 350 9.74 25.51 -21.26
CA ILE A 350 8.34 25.51 -20.79
C ILE A 350 8.28 25.27 -19.27
N ASN A 351 7.50 26.10 -18.58
CA ASN A 351 7.26 25.97 -17.14
C ASN A 351 6.42 24.73 -16.83
N VAL A 352 6.78 24.06 -15.74
CA VAL A 352 6.12 22.85 -15.26
C VAL A 352 6.08 22.88 -13.73
N ARG A 353 5.05 22.28 -13.14
CA ARG A 353 4.94 22.04 -11.70
C ARG A 353 5.05 20.54 -11.43
N VAL A 354 5.76 20.16 -10.39
CA VAL A 354 5.75 18.79 -9.86
C VAL A 354 4.74 18.71 -8.72
N VAL A 355 4.05 17.58 -8.59
CA VAL A 355 3.11 17.36 -7.48
C VAL A 355 3.49 16.06 -6.75
N LYS A 356 3.46 16.06 -5.42
CA LYS A 356 3.53 14.81 -4.63
C LYS A 356 2.16 14.12 -4.74
N PRO A 357 2.05 12.89 -5.29
CA PRO A 357 0.76 12.23 -5.43
C PRO A 357 0.08 11.99 -4.09
N ALA A 358 -1.24 12.18 -4.03
CA ALA A 358 -2.03 12.05 -2.80
C ALA A 358 -2.03 10.62 -2.21
N TRP A 359 -1.82 9.60 -3.05
CA TRP A 359 -1.70 8.19 -2.65
C TRP A 359 -0.31 7.80 -2.13
N TRP A 360 0.69 8.70 -2.15
CA TRP A 360 1.95 8.41 -1.45
C TRP A 360 1.70 8.34 0.06
N PRO A 361 2.39 7.45 0.80
CA PRO A 361 2.26 7.38 2.26
C PRO A 361 2.48 8.75 2.91
N GLN A 362 1.58 9.12 3.81
CA GLN A 362 1.77 10.31 4.64
C GLN A 362 2.98 10.08 5.55
N GLU A 363 3.97 10.96 5.44
CA GLU A 363 5.10 10.99 6.36
C GLU A 363 4.58 11.51 7.71
N LEU A 364 4.56 10.64 8.72
CA LEU A 364 4.25 11.03 10.10
C LEU A 364 5.21 12.15 10.50
N GLN A 365 4.69 13.36 10.65
CA GLN A 365 5.47 14.50 11.12
C GLN A 365 6.00 14.14 12.51
N LYS A 366 7.32 14.00 12.63
CA LYS A 366 7.99 14.02 13.93
C LYS A 366 7.88 15.44 14.46
N GLU A 367 6.81 15.72 15.21
CA GLU A 367 6.68 16.99 15.92
C GLU A 367 7.96 17.25 16.73
N MET A 368 8.53 18.45 16.53
CA MET A 368 9.76 18.86 17.18
C MET A 368 9.49 19.16 18.65
N VAL A 369 9.61 18.14 19.51
CA VAL A 369 9.61 18.29 20.97
C VAL A 369 10.95 18.91 21.41
N PHE A 370 11.15 20.18 21.05
CA PHE A 370 12.25 21.05 21.45
C PHE A 370 11.76 22.51 21.60
N ALA A 371 10.69 22.69 22.38
CA ALA A 371 10.23 24.02 22.81
C ALA A 371 9.31 23.94 24.04
N LYS A 372 9.89 23.69 25.23
CA LYS A 372 9.36 24.10 26.56
C LYS A 372 10.27 23.62 27.71
N ASP A 373 11.47 24.21 27.79
CA ASP A 373 12.23 24.28 29.04
C ASP A 373 12.94 25.65 29.09
N THR A 374 12.16 26.70 29.31
CA THR A 374 12.65 28.05 29.60
C THR A 374 11.54 28.87 30.23
N LYS A 375 11.40 28.77 31.57
CA LYS A 375 10.94 29.81 32.51
C LYS A 375 10.65 29.19 33.88
N LYS A 376 11.64 29.29 34.76
CA LYS A 376 11.55 29.55 36.21
C LYS A 376 12.92 30.11 36.61
N GLU A 377 13.02 31.43 36.68
CA GLU A 377 12.74 32.26 37.87
C GLU A 377 14.02 32.42 38.69
N ASP A 378 14.69 33.55 38.47
CA ASP A 378 15.81 34.03 39.27
C ASP A 378 15.35 34.41 40.69
N LEU A 379 16.14 34.07 41.69
CA LEU A 379 16.27 34.81 42.95
C LEU A 379 17.64 34.51 43.56
N ALA A 380 18.26 35.55 44.13
CA ALA A 380 19.69 35.61 44.40
C ALA A 380 20.17 34.72 45.57
N ASP A 381 21.46 34.35 45.56
CA ASP A 381 22.41 34.98 46.47
C ASP A 381 23.90 34.79 46.08
N THR A 382 24.74 35.63 46.67
CA THR A 382 26.15 35.89 46.30
C THR A 382 27.17 34.89 46.84
N SER A 383 28.24 34.56 46.08
CA SER A 383 29.65 34.97 46.39
C SER A 383 30.75 34.25 45.58
N THR A 384 31.62 35.04 44.91
CA THR A 384 33.10 34.88 44.73
C THR A 384 33.75 33.54 44.33
N GLY A 385 34.57 33.55 43.25
CA GLY A 385 35.83 32.77 43.20
C GLY A 385 36.15 31.99 41.91
N GLU A 386 37.04 32.52 41.06
CA GLU A 386 37.84 31.81 40.04
C GLU A 386 39.28 31.57 40.57
N PRO A 387 40.19 30.83 39.89
CA PRO A 387 40.06 29.69 38.95
C PRO A 387 41.06 28.53 39.23
N GLY A 388 41.05 27.41 38.48
CA GLY A 388 42.26 26.56 38.33
C GLY A 388 42.15 25.05 37.98
N ILE A 389 42.56 24.69 36.75
CA ILE A 389 43.59 23.68 36.37
C ILE A 389 43.50 22.17 36.78
N ASN A 390 43.57 21.31 35.74
CA ASN A 390 44.08 19.93 35.57
C ASN A 390 43.63 18.67 36.36
N GLU A 391 43.25 17.67 35.55
CA GLU A 391 43.76 16.27 35.46
C GLU A 391 43.44 15.14 36.48
N GLN A 392 43.10 13.99 35.86
CA GLN A 392 43.45 12.60 36.18
C GLN A 392 42.94 11.90 37.47
N MET A 393 41.92 11.06 37.24
CA MET A 393 41.91 9.59 37.47
C MET A 393 41.99 8.96 38.89
N GLN A 394 41.09 7.97 39.08
CA GLN A 394 41.03 6.88 40.10
C GLN A 394 40.32 7.14 41.46
N GLN A 395 39.26 6.33 41.67
CA GLN A 395 38.90 5.49 42.84
C GLN A 395 38.99 6.11 44.28
N ASP A 396 38.01 5.97 45.18
CA ASP A 396 36.95 4.96 45.33
C ASP A 396 35.72 5.44 46.16
N THR A 397 34.60 4.73 46.03
CA THR A 397 33.45 4.58 46.98
C THR A 397 33.03 5.78 47.87
N SER A 398 31.80 6.31 47.78
CA SER A 398 30.66 5.67 48.47
C SER A 398 29.27 6.30 48.13
N THR A 399 28.32 5.41 47.84
CA THR A 399 26.88 5.45 48.17
C THR A 399 26.07 6.76 47.99
N SER A 400 25.30 6.85 46.90
CA SER A 400 23.82 6.94 47.00
C SER A 400 23.10 6.76 45.64
N GLN A 401 21.96 6.05 45.69
CA GLN A 401 20.95 5.90 44.62
C GLN A 401 21.37 5.18 43.32
N GLN A 402 21.51 3.86 43.43
CA GLN A 402 21.50 2.94 42.29
C GLN A 402 20.10 2.86 41.64
N THR A 403 19.94 3.35 40.42
CA THR A 403 18.91 2.80 39.50
C THR A 403 19.37 1.42 39.05
N ALA A 404 18.60 0.37 39.37
CA ALA A 404 18.95 -1.00 39.04
C ALA A 404 19.12 -1.19 37.52
N ILE A 405 20.29 -1.68 37.11
CA ILE A 405 20.53 -2.09 35.73
C ILE A 405 19.87 -3.46 35.56
N ASN A 406 18.78 -3.53 34.79
CA ASN A 406 18.11 -4.79 34.43
C ASN A 406 18.99 -5.63 33.49
N VAL A 407 19.96 -6.35 34.06
CA VAL A 407 20.84 -7.28 33.36
C VAL A 407 20.04 -8.47 32.83
N GLY A 408 20.41 -8.97 31.65
CA GLY A 408 19.70 -10.02 30.93
C GLY A 408 19.48 -11.33 31.70
N GLY A 409 18.38 -12.00 31.36
CA GLY A 409 17.93 -13.24 31.99
C GLY A 409 17.20 -14.16 31.01
N THR A 410 16.29 -15.00 31.51
CA THR A 410 15.44 -15.85 30.67
C THR A 410 14.01 -15.32 30.67
N PHE A 411 13.49 -15.03 29.49
CA PHE A 411 12.08 -14.72 29.25
C PHE A 411 11.32 -16.05 29.12
N THR A 412 10.10 -16.12 29.66
CA THR A 412 9.21 -17.27 29.46
C THR A 412 7.78 -16.76 29.33
N CYS A 413 7.16 -16.97 28.18
CA CYS A 413 5.79 -16.54 27.96
C CYS A 413 4.81 -17.42 28.73
N SER A 414 3.97 -16.81 29.58
CA SER A 414 2.97 -17.52 30.40
C SER A 414 1.81 -18.16 29.63
N PHE A 415 1.82 -18.15 28.28
CA PHE A 415 0.71 -18.62 27.43
C PHE A 415 1.15 -19.68 26.42
N CYS A 416 2.21 -19.43 25.64
CA CYS A 416 2.74 -20.40 24.67
C CYS A 416 4.04 -21.09 25.11
N LEU A 417 4.48 -20.88 26.35
CA LEU A 417 5.72 -21.43 26.92
C LEU A 417 7.02 -21.07 26.17
N LEU A 418 6.96 -20.17 25.17
CA LEU A 418 8.14 -19.63 24.48
C LEU A 418 9.17 -19.15 25.51
N LYS A 419 10.34 -19.77 25.51
CA LYS A 419 11.40 -19.55 26.50
C LYS A 419 12.69 -19.20 25.77
N GLU A 420 13.17 -17.99 25.97
CA GLU A 420 14.35 -17.45 25.28
C GLU A 420 15.19 -16.57 26.20
N ARG A 421 16.47 -16.41 25.88
CA ARG A 421 17.36 -15.52 26.65
C ARG A 421 17.18 -14.07 26.19
N TYR A 422 17.02 -13.14 27.13
CA TYR A 422 17.07 -11.71 26.86
C TYR A 422 18.35 -11.08 27.42
N ASP A 423 18.85 -10.05 26.76
CA ASP A 423 20.06 -9.31 27.17
C ASP A 423 19.73 -8.10 28.05
N TYR A 424 18.52 -7.55 27.95
CA TYR A 424 18.06 -6.38 28.70
C TYR A 424 16.52 -6.36 28.84
N LYS A 425 16.01 -5.85 29.97
CA LYS A 425 14.59 -5.51 30.15
C LYS A 425 14.42 -4.01 30.40
N GLY A 426 13.62 -3.33 29.59
CA GLY A 426 13.30 -1.92 29.78
C GLY A 426 12.98 -1.18 28.47
N THR A 427 12.89 0.14 28.56
CA THR A 427 12.51 1.02 27.43
C THR A 427 13.68 1.46 26.55
N ARG A 428 14.93 1.38 27.02
CA ARG A 428 16.13 1.92 26.33
C ARG A 428 17.33 0.96 26.43
N PRO A 429 17.47 -0.02 25.52
CA PRO A 429 18.56 -0.99 25.57
C PRO A 429 19.94 -0.33 25.43
N PRO A 430 20.90 -0.57 26.36
CA PRO A 430 22.17 0.16 26.39
C PRO A 430 23.07 -0.14 25.18
N PHE A 431 22.85 -1.28 24.52
CA PHE A 431 23.53 -1.74 23.31
C PHE A 431 22.83 -1.33 21.99
N ALA A 432 21.67 -0.67 22.06
CA ALA A 432 20.93 -0.20 20.89
C ALA A 432 20.20 1.12 21.19
N ARG A 433 20.98 2.14 21.55
CA ARG A 433 20.53 3.45 22.05
C ARG A 433 19.65 4.24 21.06
N GLN A 434 19.64 3.84 19.78
CA GLN A 434 18.77 4.40 18.76
C GLN A 434 17.29 4.01 18.93
N PHE A 435 16.98 3.00 19.75
CA PHE A 435 15.61 2.58 20.04
C PHE A 435 15.14 3.06 21.42
N VAL A 436 13.92 3.62 21.45
CA VAL A 436 13.18 3.94 22.66
C VAL A 436 11.79 3.31 22.52
N TYR A 437 11.47 2.37 23.40
CA TYR A 437 10.18 1.68 23.43
C TYR A 437 9.18 2.41 24.33
N SER A 438 7.90 2.37 23.98
CA SER A 438 6.80 2.94 24.77
C SER A 438 6.45 2.13 26.03
N GLU A 439 7.04 0.94 26.19
CA GLU A 439 6.85 0.04 27.34
C GLU A 439 8.15 -0.71 27.68
N GLU A 440 8.21 -1.33 28.86
CA GLU A 440 9.36 -2.15 29.24
C GLU A 440 9.36 -3.50 28.50
N CYS A 441 10.20 -3.59 27.47
CA CYS A 441 10.33 -4.77 26.63
C CYS A 441 11.42 -5.73 27.13
N TYR A 442 11.20 -7.03 26.97
CA TYR A 442 12.25 -8.05 27.01
C TYR A 442 12.98 -8.05 25.66
N ILE A 443 14.25 -7.65 25.66
CA ILE A 443 15.04 -7.37 24.46
C ILE A 443 16.30 -8.25 24.45
N MET A 444 16.55 -8.93 23.33
CA MET A 444 17.82 -9.60 23.05
C MET A 444 18.53 -8.94 21.87
N LYS A 445 19.85 -9.11 21.79
CA LYS A 445 20.61 -8.79 20.58
C LYS A 445 20.22 -9.77 19.48
N ASP A 446 20.12 -9.31 18.24
CA ASP A 446 19.86 -10.20 17.12
C ASP A 446 21.12 -11.08 16.87
N PRO A 447 21.06 -12.41 17.05
CA PRO A 447 22.22 -13.29 16.90
C PRO A 447 22.66 -13.46 15.42
N PHE A 448 21.86 -13.01 14.46
CA PHE A 448 22.18 -13.02 13.03
C PHE A 448 22.67 -11.66 12.52
N SER A 449 22.65 -10.63 13.37
CA SER A 449 23.17 -9.31 13.04
C SER A 449 24.70 -9.27 12.97
N LEU A 450 25.22 -8.41 12.10
CA LEU A 450 26.67 -8.16 12.06
C LEU A 450 27.12 -7.43 13.34
N PRO A 451 28.30 -7.76 13.90
CA PRO A 451 28.83 -7.08 15.09
C PRO A 451 28.80 -5.55 14.95
N ASN A 452 28.47 -4.88 16.04
CA ASN A 452 28.39 -3.41 16.18
C ASN A 452 27.23 -2.70 15.45
N LYS A 453 26.30 -3.41 14.80
CA LYS A 453 25.09 -2.77 14.24
C LYS A 453 24.04 -2.35 15.27
N GLY A 454 24.00 -2.99 16.44
CA GLY A 454 22.97 -2.74 17.46
C GLY A 454 21.55 -3.13 17.02
N GLU A 455 21.41 -4.14 16.15
CA GLU A 455 20.13 -4.74 15.79
C GLU A 455 19.64 -5.63 16.96
N VAL A 456 18.34 -5.59 17.26
CA VAL A 456 17.74 -6.20 18.47
C VAL A 456 16.39 -6.83 18.16
N LEU A 457 16.05 -7.89 18.90
CA LEU A 457 14.76 -8.57 18.84
C LEU A 457 13.98 -8.32 20.13
N VAL A 458 12.71 -7.95 20.01
CA VAL A 458 11.77 -7.84 21.14
C VAL A 458 11.05 -9.17 21.29
N LEU A 459 11.24 -9.85 22.42
CA LEU A 459 10.58 -11.12 22.71
C LEU A 459 9.13 -10.92 23.18
N GLY A 460 8.90 -9.85 23.96
CA GLY A 460 7.63 -9.55 24.60
C GLY A 460 7.73 -8.41 25.60
N ALA A 461 6.67 -8.19 26.36
CA ALA A 461 6.62 -7.32 27.53
C ALA A 461 5.60 -7.88 28.54
N ASP A 462 5.47 -7.28 29.71
CA ASP A 462 4.46 -7.69 30.69
C ASP A 462 3.07 -7.20 30.32
N CYS A 463 2.06 -8.00 30.63
CA CYS A 463 0.67 -7.58 30.48
C CYS A 463 0.33 -6.48 31.48
N SER A 464 -0.12 -5.32 31.02
CA SER A 464 -0.49 -4.15 31.87
C SER A 464 -1.76 -4.32 32.73
N VAL A 465 -2.21 -5.56 32.94
CA VAL A 465 -3.41 -5.90 33.74
C VAL A 465 -3.12 -7.05 34.70
N CYS A 466 -2.41 -8.09 34.24
CA CYS A 466 -2.07 -9.25 35.08
C CYS A 466 -0.56 -9.41 35.34
N GLU A 467 0.29 -8.52 34.83
CA GLU A 467 1.75 -8.48 35.02
C GLU A 467 2.54 -9.72 34.56
N HIS A 468 1.86 -10.68 33.93
CA HIS A 468 2.50 -11.87 33.35
C HIS A 468 3.29 -11.50 32.08
N ALA A 469 4.49 -12.05 31.96
CA ALA A 469 5.35 -11.90 30.79
C ALA A 469 4.71 -12.57 29.55
N VAL A 470 4.47 -11.79 28.50
CA VAL A 470 3.77 -12.25 27.29
C VAL A 470 4.51 -11.89 26.00
N CYS A 471 4.65 -12.88 25.12
CA CYS A 471 5.38 -12.70 23.86
C CYS A 471 4.55 -11.89 22.86
N LEU A 472 5.21 -11.40 21.81
CA LEU A 472 4.54 -10.65 20.73
C LEU A 472 3.36 -11.42 20.09
N GLY A 473 3.43 -12.76 20.04
CA GLY A 473 2.38 -13.61 19.47
C GLY A 473 1.17 -13.88 20.37
N CYS A 474 1.30 -13.73 21.69
CA CYS A 474 0.24 -13.99 22.68
C CYS A 474 -0.36 -12.72 23.30
N SER A 475 -0.08 -11.56 22.70
CA SER A 475 -0.45 -10.25 23.23
C SER A 475 -0.80 -9.25 22.14
N ILE A 476 -1.47 -8.16 22.53
CA ILE A 476 -1.75 -7.01 21.67
C ILE A 476 -1.19 -5.77 22.35
N PHE A 477 -0.53 -4.91 21.57
CA PHE A 477 -0.14 -3.57 21.97
C PHE A 477 -1.14 -2.54 21.41
N TYR A 478 -1.51 -1.55 22.24
CA TYR A 478 -2.26 -0.36 21.80
C TYR A 478 -1.59 0.90 22.34
N THR A 479 -1.91 1.29 23.58
CA THR A 479 -1.14 2.25 24.39
C THR A 479 -0.21 1.56 25.37
N ARG A 480 -0.55 0.31 25.74
CA ARG A 480 0.26 -0.65 26.50
C ARG A 480 -0.04 -2.06 25.99
N ARG A 481 0.73 -3.07 26.43
CA ARG A 481 0.50 -4.48 26.11
C ARG A 481 -0.53 -5.16 27.00
N PHE A 482 -1.38 -5.97 26.38
CA PHE A 482 -2.38 -6.82 27.01
C PHE A 482 -2.21 -8.26 26.52
N CYS A 483 -2.25 -9.25 27.41
CA CYS A 483 -2.32 -10.67 27.04
C CYS A 483 -3.69 -10.99 26.40
N SER A 484 -3.78 -12.09 25.65
CA SER A 484 -5.02 -12.50 24.97
C SER A 484 -6.26 -12.52 25.87
N LYS A 485 -6.13 -13.02 27.11
CA LYS A 485 -7.22 -13.07 28.11
C LYS A 485 -7.61 -11.67 28.59
N CYS A 486 -6.67 -10.86 29.06
CA CYS A 486 -6.97 -9.50 29.56
C CYS A 486 -7.48 -8.57 28.44
N ALA A 487 -7.01 -8.73 27.21
CA ALA A 487 -7.50 -7.99 26.05
C ALA A 487 -8.96 -8.37 25.71
N PHE A 488 -9.33 -9.65 25.86
CA PHE A 488 -10.71 -10.10 25.68
C PHE A 488 -11.64 -9.56 26.77
N SER A 489 -11.26 -9.69 28.05
CA SER A 489 -12.07 -9.19 29.18
C SER A 489 -12.27 -7.67 29.17
N ASN A 490 -11.35 -6.91 28.55
CA ASN A 490 -11.43 -5.45 28.45
C ASN A 490 -11.79 -4.97 27.03
N MET A 491 -12.28 -5.84 26.15
CA MET A 491 -12.57 -5.54 24.74
C MET A 491 -13.43 -4.28 24.56
N GLN A 492 -14.41 -4.05 25.44
CA GLN A 492 -15.29 -2.88 25.43
C GLN A 492 -14.58 -1.52 25.63
N HIS A 493 -13.39 -1.52 26.23
CA HIS A 493 -12.55 -0.33 26.46
C HIS A 493 -11.42 -0.19 25.43
N LEU A 494 -11.31 -1.14 24.50
CA LEU A 494 -10.32 -1.14 23.41
C LEU A 494 -10.99 -0.75 22.08
N PRO A 495 -10.27 -0.04 21.17
CA PRO A 495 -10.83 0.37 19.89
C PRO A 495 -11.40 -0.79 19.06
N LEU A 496 -12.54 -0.55 18.40
CA LEU A 496 -13.29 -1.55 17.61
C LEU A 496 -12.41 -2.28 16.57
N GLN A 497 -11.40 -1.58 16.00
CA GLN A 497 -10.46 -2.14 15.03
C GLN A 497 -9.63 -3.31 15.61
N LEU A 498 -9.41 -3.36 16.92
CA LEU A 498 -8.67 -4.43 17.58
C LEU A 498 -9.54 -5.66 17.86
N HIS A 499 -10.87 -5.55 17.86
CA HIS A 499 -11.77 -6.61 18.30
C HIS A 499 -11.62 -7.89 17.46
N GLY A 500 -11.41 -7.77 16.15
CA GLY A 500 -11.11 -8.91 15.27
C GLY A 500 -9.81 -9.62 15.64
N LYS A 501 -8.74 -8.86 15.91
CA LYS A 501 -7.44 -9.40 16.34
C LYS A 501 -7.53 -10.07 17.71
N ILE A 502 -8.22 -9.46 18.66
CA ILE A 502 -8.44 -10.03 20.01
C ILE A 502 -9.15 -11.39 19.90
N ARG A 503 -10.28 -11.46 19.18
CA ARG A 503 -11.04 -12.73 19.01
C ARG A 503 -10.21 -13.84 18.37
N ASN A 504 -9.38 -13.50 17.38
CA ASN A 504 -8.50 -14.47 16.71
C ASN A 504 -7.33 -14.92 17.59
N LEU A 505 -6.83 -14.06 18.49
CA LEU A 505 -5.77 -14.40 19.44
C LEU A 505 -6.27 -15.24 20.62
N THR A 506 -7.49 -15.01 21.10
CA THR A 506 -8.11 -15.88 22.12
C THR A 506 -8.33 -17.29 21.56
N LYS A 507 -8.89 -17.42 20.34
CA LYS A 507 -9.08 -18.71 19.67
C LYS A 507 -7.80 -19.54 19.50
N LYS A 508 -6.64 -18.89 19.37
CA LYS A 508 -5.32 -19.54 19.26
C LYS A 508 -4.67 -19.88 20.61
N ALA A 509 -5.26 -19.44 21.73
CA ALA A 509 -4.78 -19.71 23.08
C ALA A 509 -5.60 -20.79 23.79
N ASP A 510 -6.80 -21.08 23.29
CA ASP A 510 -7.68 -22.17 23.74
C ASP A 510 -7.56 -23.43 22.85
N SER A 511 -6.70 -23.39 21.83
CA SER A 511 -6.36 -24.47 20.88
C SER A 511 -4.93 -24.98 21.07
#